data_AF-A0A286UEN1-F1
#
_entry.id   AF-A0A286UEN1-F1
#
_cell.length_a   1.000
_cell.length_b   1.000
_cell.length_c   1.000
_cell.angle_alpha   90.00
_cell.angle_beta   90.00
_cell.angle_gamma   90.00
#
_symmetry.space_group_name_H-M   'P 1'
#
loop_
_entity.id
_entity.type
_entity.pdbx_description
1 polymer ?
#
loop_
_entity_poly.entity_id
_entity_poly.type
_entity_poly.pdbx_seq_one_letter_code
_entity_poly.pdbx_strand_id
1 'polypeptide(L)'
;MATVFHRANALRISHTRIILRREFSVSASVYKKRSKHVETTFEDDFFDSGSEDLFSSTSSTSTSEEVPSNSAETAKDKTSAKIFDQQLAYISDRLGPKPKANHPQARSTAISNLLHVASRPDQLERLASVLEAWRRDDRQVNTKTTIQIIDRCLLYKPDLLVRLFADRRKYGLTIPSQEEARRILRTLTVYRPHNVITSKDIAVKRAANASALRSVATFAALLPSHGLKPATEDLTCAALLGQACAKNIPLENATASSEKSARRPVQLSSAGLRALSSLSGNLVHMLSSNEAEQNVVANIDRIDRLGKVNHKPSVLEKRNYGFTQSKALEWLWVTKALKDIVNVLKGRDNPYSSILSNALEQRQRYLPTRSDQAQVA
;
A
#
# COMPACT_ATOMS: atom_id res chain seq x y z
N MET A 1 8.64 -9.72 -40.54
CA MET A 1 7.85 -10.00 -39.31
C MET A 1 8.67 -9.66 -38.05
N ALA A 2 9.06 -8.39 -37.85
CA ALA A 2 9.92 -7.99 -36.71
C ALA A 2 9.47 -6.68 -36.03
N THR A 3 8.28 -6.16 -36.34
CA THR A 3 7.82 -4.85 -35.86
C THR A 3 6.61 -4.91 -34.91
N VAL A 4 6.10 -6.11 -34.59
CA VAL A 4 4.96 -6.28 -33.65
C VAL A 4 5.40 -6.43 -32.20
N PHE A 5 6.68 -6.77 -31.94
CA PHE A 5 7.18 -7.05 -30.59
C PHE A 5 7.54 -5.80 -29.76
N HIS A 6 7.72 -4.64 -30.40
CA HIS A 6 8.08 -3.41 -29.67
C HIS A 6 6.89 -2.63 -29.09
N ARG A 7 5.66 -2.89 -29.55
CA ARG A 7 4.45 -2.21 -29.01
C ARG A 7 3.89 -2.85 -27.73
N ALA A 8 4.26 -4.09 -27.42
CA ALA A 8 3.76 -4.80 -26.23
C ALA A 8 4.48 -4.45 -24.91
N ASN A 9 5.68 -3.84 -24.97
CA ASN A 9 6.44 -3.45 -23.78
C ASN A 9 6.23 -1.98 -23.36
N ALA A 10 5.61 -1.15 -24.20
CA ALA A 10 5.32 0.24 -23.88
C ALA A 10 4.11 0.45 -22.93
N LEU A 11 3.30 -0.59 -22.68
CA LEU A 11 2.11 -0.52 -21.80
C LEU A 11 2.30 -1.17 -20.43
N ARG A 12 3.53 -1.58 -20.06
CA ARG A 12 3.78 -2.33 -18.81
C ARG A 12 4.45 -1.55 -17.68
N ILE A 13 4.71 -0.27 -17.90
CA ILE A 13 5.16 0.68 -16.87
C ILE A 13 4.40 1.99 -17.07
N SER A 14 3.07 1.94 -17.09
CA SER A 14 2.29 3.06 -16.58
C SER A 14 2.45 3.04 -15.07
N HIS A 15 3.54 3.65 -14.60
CA HIS A 15 3.51 4.30 -13.30
C HIS A 15 2.36 5.29 -13.36
N THR A 16 1.19 4.86 -12.93
CA THR A 16 0.14 5.72 -12.43
C THR A 16 0.73 6.45 -11.22
N ARG A 17 1.52 7.49 -11.50
CA ARG A 17 1.46 8.71 -10.72
C ARG A 17 0.04 9.21 -10.91
N ILE A 18 -0.90 8.63 -10.16
CA ILE A 18 -2.16 9.30 -9.84
C ILE A 18 -1.72 10.46 -8.96
N ILE A 19 -1.23 11.52 -9.60
CA ILE A 19 -1.38 12.86 -9.07
C ILE A 19 -2.89 12.99 -9.00
N LEU A 20 -3.42 12.81 -7.79
CA LEU A 20 -4.79 13.17 -7.45
C LEU A 20 -4.91 14.67 -7.72
N ARG A 21 -5.13 15.07 -8.98
CA ARG A 21 -5.84 16.31 -9.26
C ARG A 21 -7.21 16.09 -8.65
N ARG A 22 -7.42 16.64 -7.46
CA ARG A 22 -8.74 17.01 -6.98
C ARG A 22 -9.34 17.88 -8.08
N GLU A 23 -10.14 17.28 -8.94
CA GLU A 23 -11.16 18.05 -9.64
C GLU A 23 -12.13 18.48 -8.55
N PHE A 24 -11.97 19.72 -8.08
CA PHE A 24 -13.02 20.39 -7.35
C PHE A 24 -14.16 20.56 -8.34
N SER A 25 -15.09 19.61 -8.35
CA SER A 25 -16.41 19.84 -8.91
C SER A 25 -16.99 21.01 -8.12
N VAL A 26 -17.02 22.18 -8.74
CA VAL A 26 -17.75 23.35 -8.26
C VAL A 26 -19.22 22.95 -8.26
N SER A 27 -19.68 22.37 -7.16
CA SER A 27 -21.10 22.14 -6.93
C SER A 27 -21.75 23.50 -6.80
N ALA A 28 -22.72 23.79 -7.68
CA ALA A 28 -23.54 24.99 -7.60
C ALA A 28 -24.11 25.14 -6.18
N SER A 29 -23.87 26.30 -5.56
CA SER A 29 -24.41 26.65 -4.25
C SER A 29 -25.93 26.74 -4.34
N VAL A 30 -26.63 25.67 -3.95
CA VAL A 30 -28.07 25.71 -3.72
C VAL A 30 -28.30 26.42 -2.40
N TYR A 31 -28.52 27.73 -2.46
CA TYR A 31 -28.99 28.52 -1.32
C TYR A 31 -30.40 28.07 -0.94
N LYS A 32 -30.50 27.13 0.01
CA LYS A 32 -31.75 26.91 0.73
C LYS A 32 -31.99 28.12 1.63
N LYS A 33 -32.91 28.98 1.21
CA LYS A 33 -33.49 30.08 1.98
C LYS A 33 -34.13 29.49 3.24
N ARG A 34 -33.39 29.46 4.35
CA ARG A 34 -33.92 29.03 5.65
C ARG A 34 -34.66 30.21 6.26
N SER A 35 -35.93 29.98 6.59
CA SER A 35 -36.81 30.99 7.16
C SER A 35 -36.38 31.35 8.59
N LYS A 36 -36.86 32.52 8.98
CA LYS A 36 -36.59 33.32 10.16
C LYS A 36 -36.85 32.60 11.50
N HIS A 37 -36.17 33.15 12.50
CA HIS A 37 -36.50 33.19 13.93
C HIS A 37 -36.05 32.01 14.80
N VAL A 38 -35.07 32.26 15.68
CA VAL A 38 -35.27 32.48 17.13
C VAL A 38 -33.93 32.95 17.73
N GLU A 39 -33.98 34.15 18.33
CA GLU A 39 -32.97 34.71 19.22
C GLU A 39 -32.72 33.80 20.42
N THR A 40 -31.45 33.61 20.77
CA THR A 40 -30.95 33.66 22.15
C THR A 40 -29.43 33.64 22.12
N THR A 41 -28.87 34.85 22.16
CA THR A 41 -27.76 35.29 23.03
C THR A 41 -26.92 34.19 23.67
N PHE A 42 -25.72 33.97 23.14
CA PHE A 42 -24.51 33.70 23.95
C PHE A 42 -23.29 34.15 23.14
N GLU A 43 -22.68 35.23 23.63
CA GLU A 43 -21.40 35.80 23.22
C GLU A 43 -20.27 34.82 23.58
N ASP A 44 -19.34 34.58 22.66
CA ASP A 44 -17.90 34.77 22.92
C ASP A 44 -17.08 34.60 21.64
N ASP A 45 -16.60 35.75 21.17
CA ASP A 45 -15.67 35.99 20.08
C ASP A 45 -14.28 35.41 20.37
N PHE A 46 -13.77 34.50 19.52
CA PHE A 46 -12.30 34.29 19.45
C PHE A 46 -11.75 33.79 18.11
N PHE A 47 -12.42 34.06 16.98
CA PHE A 47 -11.75 33.98 15.68
C PHE A 47 -12.23 35.13 14.80
N ASP A 48 -11.74 36.32 15.14
CA ASP A 48 -11.65 37.46 14.22
C ASP A 48 -10.71 37.07 13.07
N SER A 49 -11.34 36.54 12.02
CA SER A 49 -10.72 36.24 10.74
C SER A 49 -10.63 37.54 9.97
N GLY A 50 -9.51 38.26 10.14
CA GLY A 50 -9.09 39.33 9.25
C GLY A 50 -8.98 38.81 7.81
N SER A 51 -10.08 38.99 7.07
CA SER A 51 -10.22 38.74 5.65
C SER A 51 -10.44 40.07 4.95
N GLU A 52 -9.39 40.71 4.48
CA GLU A 52 -9.50 41.80 3.51
C GLU A 52 -8.32 41.70 2.53
N ASP A 53 -8.67 41.79 1.24
CA ASP A 53 -7.82 42.07 0.08
C ASP A 53 -6.85 41.02 -0.48
N LEU A 54 -7.41 40.04 -1.22
CA LEU A 54 -6.64 39.26 -2.21
C LEU A 54 -7.29 39.15 -3.61
N PHE A 55 -8.30 39.97 -3.91
CA PHE A 55 -8.94 40.02 -5.24
C PHE A 55 -9.27 41.44 -5.74
N SER A 56 -8.41 42.42 -5.45
CA SER A 56 -8.48 43.71 -6.17
C SER A 56 -7.89 43.53 -7.56
N SER A 57 -8.77 43.20 -8.52
CA SER A 57 -8.46 43.06 -9.93
C SER A 57 -8.43 44.44 -10.57
N THR A 58 -7.25 45.05 -10.66
CA THR A 58 -7.03 46.19 -11.56
C THR A 58 -6.54 45.65 -12.90
N SER A 59 -7.43 45.73 -13.88
CA SER A 59 -7.14 45.51 -15.29
C SER A 59 -6.19 46.58 -15.81
N SER A 60 -4.93 46.23 -16.07
CA SER A 60 -4.03 47.00 -16.92
C SER A 60 -3.43 46.10 -18.02
N THR A 61 -3.67 46.58 -19.23
CA THR A 61 -3.33 46.06 -20.55
C THR A 61 -1.82 46.11 -20.83
N SER A 62 -1.35 45.21 -21.71
CA SER A 62 -0.02 45.15 -22.38
C SER A 62 1.19 44.84 -21.47
N THR A 63 2.12 43.93 -21.77
CA THR A 63 2.82 43.69 -23.04
C THR A 63 3.40 42.27 -23.06
N SER A 64 3.40 41.65 -24.24
CA SER A 64 3.89 40.29 -24.50
C SER A 64 5.42 40.28 -24.57
N GLU A 65 6.09 39.68 -23.58
CA GLU A 65 7.47 39.21 -23.69
C GLU A 65 7.55 37.76 -23.21
N GLU A 66 8.04 36.89 -24.11
CA GLU A 66 8.29 35.48 -23.86
C GLU A 66 9.41 35.29 -22.83
N VAL A 67 9.09 34.67 -21.69
CA VAL A 67 10.06 34.31 -20.65
C VAL A 67 9.92 32.81 -20.32
N PRO A 68 11.03 32.06 -20.19
CA PRO A 68 11.04 30.60 -20.20
C PRO A 68 10.43 29.97 -18.92
N SER A 69 9.56 29.00 -19.14
CA SER A 69 8.63 28.43 -18.17
C SER A 69 9.12 27.14 -17.46
N ASN A 70 10.34 27.12 -16.90
CA ASN A 70 10.94 25.86 -16.39
C ASN A 70 11.40 25.83 -14.91
N SER A 71 10.89 26.68 -14.00
CA SER A 71 11.40 26.73 -12.61
C SER A 71 10.38 26.54 -11.47
N ALA A 72 9.11 26.22 -11.75
CA ALA A 72 8.03 26.27 -10.74
C ALA A 72 7.96 25.08 -9.76
N GLU A 73 8.58 23.93 -10.04
CA GLU A 73 8.44 22.74 -9.18
C GLU A 73 9.25 22.82 -7.88
N THR A 74 10.38 23.53 -7.86
CA THR A 74 11.25 23.58 -6.66
C THR A 74 10.72 24.49 -5.54
N ALA A 75 9.79 25.39 -5.83
CA ALA A 75 9.25 26.33 -4.83
C ALA A 75 8.22 25.67 -3.89
N LYS A 76 7.39 24.74 -4.39
CA LYS A 76 6.37 24.04 -3.59
C LYS A 76 6.97 23.05 -2.60
N ASP A 77 8.09 22.43 -2.94
CA ASP A 77 8.75 21.48 -2.05
C ASP A 77 9.37 22.18 -0.83
N LYS A 78 9.91 23.40 -1.02
CA LYS A 78 10.50 24.19 0.07
C LYS A 78 9.47 24.62 1.11
N THR A 79 8.23 24.91 0.71
CA THR A 79 7.17 25.28 1.65
C THR A 79 6.68 24.08 2.44
N SER A 80 6.49 22.91 1.81
CA SER A 80 6.06 21.69 2.51
C SER A 80 7.06 21.22 3.57
N ALA A 81 8.36 21.30 3.28
CA ALA A 81 9.41 20.94 4.24
C ALA A 81 9.40 21.85 5.48
N LYS A 82 9.26 23.17 5.29
CA LYS A 82 9.15 24.13 6.40
C LYS A 82 7.91 23.88 7.26
N ILE A 83 6.77 23.63 6.63
CA ILE A 83 5.52 23.31 7.35
C ILE A 83 5.69 22.01 8.16
N PHE A 84 6.34 21.00 7.59
CA PHE A 84 6.63 19.76 8.30
C PHE A 84 7.51 20.02 9.53
N ASP A 85 8.61 20.76 9.38
CA ASP A 85 9.52 21.05 10.49
C ASP A 85 8.84 21.90 11.58
N GLN A 86 7.97 22.84 11.19
CA GLN A 86 7.15 23.61 12.14
C GLN A 86 6.18 22.72 12.92
N GLN A 87 5.48 21.81 12.25
CA GLN A 87 4.56 20.86 12.92
C GLN A 87 5.31 19.88 13.82
N LEU A 88 6.49 19.42 13.37
CA LEU A 88 7.37 18.57 14.15
C LEU A 88 7.81 19.28 15.43
N ALA A 89 8.28 20.52 15.32
CA ALA A 89 8.68 21.36 16.44
C ALA A 89 7.51 21.55 17.42
N TYR A 90 6.34 21.94 16.91
CA TYR A 90 5.12 22.12 17.69
C TYR A 90 4.76 20.90 18.54
N ILE A 91 4.84 19.70 17.95
CA ILE A 91 4.56 18.43 18.65
C ILE A 91 5.68 18.14 19.65
N SER A 92 6.94 18.24 19.24
CA SER A 92 8.08 17.89 20.09
C SER A 92 8.22 18.78 21.34
N ASP A 93 7.88 20.07 21.25
CA ASP A 93 7.92 21.00 22.39
C ASP A 93 6.84 20.71 23.45
N ARG A 94 5.83 19.91 23.08
CA ARG A 94 4.66 19.59 23.92
C ARG A 94 4.63 18.15 24.42
N LEU A 95 5.61 17.33 24.00
CA LEU A 95 5.72 15.92 24.40
C LEU A 95 6.88 15.72 25.37
N GLY A 96 6.78 14.65 26.17
CA GLY A 96 7.83 14.18 27.06
C GLY A 96 7.65 14.61 28.52
N PRO A 97 8.55 14.15 29.43
CA PRO A 97 8.41 14.33 30.87
C PRO A 97 8.46 15.80 31.34
N LYS A 98 9.11 16.68 30.56
CA LYS A 98 9.26 18.11 30.84
C LYS A 98 8.97 18.90 29.55
N PRO A 99 7.69 19.04 29.16
CA PRO A 99 7.33 19.77 27.95
C PRO A 99 7.70 21.25 28.10
N LYS A 100 8.18 21.87 27.01
CA LYS A 100 8.50 23.31 27.00
C LYS A 100 7.24 24.17 27.01
N ALA A 101 6.15 23.68 26.44
CA ALA A 101 4.84 24.33 26.44
C ALA A 101 3.75 23.33 26.87
N ASN A 102 3.00 23.67 27.92
CA ASN A 102 1.91 22.82 28.42
C ASN A 102 0.60 23.01 27.65
N HIS A 103 0.33 24.23 27.18
CA HIS A 103 -0.92 24.60 26.52
C HIS A 103 -0.67 25.25 25.14
N PRO A 104 -1.53 24.99 24.15
CA PRO A 104 -2.51 23.89 24.09
C PRO A 104 -1.79 22.53 23.99
N GLN A 105 -2.41 21.47 24.54
CA GLN A 105 -1.88 20.10 24.42
C GLN A 105 -1.91 19.61 22.97
N ALA A 106 -0.92 18.80 22.59
CA ALA A 106 -0.89 18.18 21.26
C ALA A 106 -2.06 17.19 21.12
N ARG A 107 -2.96 17.47 20.17
CA ARG A 107 -4.11 16.61 19.84
C ARG A 107 -3.69 15.50 18.87
N SER A 108 -4.43 14.39 18.84
CA SER A 108 -4.19 13.28 17.90
C SER A 108 -4.21 13.71 16.42
N THR A 109 -4.98 14.76 16.10
CA THR A 109 -5.01 15.40 14.78
C THR A 109 -3.65 15.98 14.35
N ALA A 110 -2.77 16.31 15.29
CA ALA A 110 -1.43 16.83 14.99
C ALA A 110 -0.58 15.78 14.25
N ILE A 111 -0.66 14.50 14.63
CA ILE A 111 0.04 13.41 13.91
C ILE A 111 -0.54 13.24 12.51
N SER A 112 -1.88 13.28 12.37
CA SER A 112 -2.53 13.22 11.06
C SER A 112 -2.07 14.37 10.15
N ASN A 113 -1.98 15.59 10.68
CA ASN A 113 -1.51 16.75 9.94
C ASN A 113 -0.04 16.59 9.51
N LEU A 114 0.82 16.12 10.42
CA LEU A 114 2.22 15.83 10.15
C LEU A 114 2.38 14.81 9.01
N LEU A 115 1.55 13.75 9.01
CA LEU A 115 1.48 12.74 7.94
C LEU A 115 0.97 13.28 6.60
N HIS A 116 0.09 14.29 6.61
CA HIS A 116 -0.39 14.91 5.39
C HIS A 116 0.71 15.70 4.69
N VAL A 117 1.61 16.32 5.45
CA VAL A 117 2.73 17.12 4.95
C VAL A 117 3.96 16.25 4.66
N ALA A 118 4.12 15.12 5.35
CA ALA A 118 5.23 14.18 5.15
C ALA A 118 5.22 13.59 3.73
N SER A 119 6.18 14.04 2.92
CA SER A 119 6.33 13.64 1.51
C SER A 119 7.66 12.95 1.24
N ARG A 120 8.63 13.05 2.16
CA ARG A 120 9.98 12.50 2.02
C ARG A 120 10.17 11.28 2.93
N PRO A 121 11.01 10.30 2.51
CA PRO A 121 11.32 9.14 3.35
C PRO A 121 11.99 9.54 4.68
N ASP A 122 12.80 10.60 4.68
CA ASP A 122 13.52 11.08 5.88
C ASP A 122 12.55 11.68 6.91
N GLN A 123 11.47 12.31 6.44
CA GLN A 123 10.40 12.85 7.30
C GLN A 123 9.64 11.73 8.01
N LEU A 124 9.45 10.58 7.36
CA LEU A 124 8.82 9.41 7.98
C LEU A 124 9.68 8.79 9.09
N GLU A 125 11.01 8.88 8.99
CA GLU A 125 11.89 8.44 10.08
C GLU A 125 11.84 9.38 11.29
N ARG A 126 11.74 10.69 11.05
CA ARG A 126 11.49 11.67 12.12
C ARG A 126 10.13 11.44 12.78
N LEU A 127 9.11 11.09 11.99
CA LEU A 127 7.80 10.71 12.51
C LEU A 127 7.88 9.50 13.45
N ALA A 128 8.72 8.50 13.15
CA ALA A 128 8.91 7.36 14.06
C ALA A 128 9.40 7.79 15.46
N SER A 129 10.27 8.80 15.52
CA SER A 129 10.76 9.37 16.78
C SER A 129 9.64 10.09 17.54
N VAL A 130 8.75 10.78 16.83
CA VAL A 130 7.55 11.42 17.40
C VAL A 130 6.59 10.37 17.95
N LEU A 131 6.36 9.27 17.24
CA LEU A 131 5.48 8.19 17.71
C LEU A 131 6.00 7.54 18.99
N GLU A 132 7.32 7.38 19.11
CA GLU A 132 7.94 6.88 20.33
C GLU A 132 7.70 7.85 21.51
N ALA A 133 7.92 9.15 21.31
CA ALA A 133 7.64 10.16 22.34
C ALA A 133 6.14 10.21 22.69
N TRP A 134 5.28 10.10 21.69
CA TRP A 134 3.83 10.04 21.87
C TRP A 134 3.41 8.86 22.75
N ARG A 135 4.04 7.71 22.54
CA ARG A 135 3.80 6.50 23.32
C ARG A 135 4.31 6.61 24.74
N ARG A 136 5.45 7.28 24.97
CA ARG A 136 6.00 7.52 26.31
C ARG A 136 5.09 8.39 27.19
N ASP A 137 4.31 9.28 26.58
CA ASP A 137 3.29 10.09 27.27
C ASP A 137 1.95 9.34 27.46
N ASP A 138 1.94 8.01 27.31
CA ASP A 138 0.78 7.11 27.39
C ASP A 138 -0.38 7.45 26.44
N ARG A 139 -0.09 8.21 25.37
CA ARG A 139 -1.09 8.56 24.36
C ARG A 139 -1.22 7.44 23.32
N GLN A 140 -2.46 7.07 22.99
CA GLN A 140 -2.74 6.08 21.96
C GLN A 140 -2.88 6.75 20.58
N VAL A 141 -2.45 6.04 19.54
CA VAL A 141 -2.64 6.46 18.15
C VAL A 141 -3.97 5.90 17.65
N ASN A 142 -4.83 6.76 17.12
CA ASN A 142 -6.13 6.34 16.57
C ASN A 142 -5.92 5.36 15.39
N THR A 143 -6.79 4.36 15.27
CA THR A 143 -6.86 3.43 14.13
C THR A 143 -6.85 4.16 12.78
N LYS A 144 -7.59 5.27 12.64
CA LYS A 144 -7.60 6.06 11.39
C LYS A 144 -6.22 6.62 11.06
N THR A 145 -5.52 7.15 12.05
CA THR A 145 -4.14 7.65 11.89
C THR A 145 -3.18 6.51 11.60
N THR A 146 -3.38 5.33 12.20
CA THR A 146 -2.59 4.14 11.91
C THR A 146 -2.72 3.72 10.43
N ILE A 147 -3.93 3.75 9.86
CA ILE A 147 -4.13 3.48 8.42
C ILE A 147 -3.39 4.52 7.56
N GLN A 148 -3.43 5.80 7.92
CA GLN A 148 -2.66 6.83 7.20
C GLN A 148 -1.14 6.60 7.29
N ILE A 149 -0.63 6.16 8.45
CA ILE A 149 0.78 5.78 8.62
C ILE A 149 1.12 4.62 7.69
N ILE A 150 0.28 3.58 7.65
CA ILE A 150 0.43 2.43 6.76
C ILE A 150 0.51 2.91 5.31
N ASP A 151 -0.46 3.70 4.85
CA ASP A 151 -0.52 4.18 3.46
C ASP A 151 0.72 4.99 3.07
N ARG A 152 1.17 5.89 3.93
CA ARG A 152 2.37 6.69 3.68
C ARG A 152 3.64 5.86 3.69
N CYS A 153 3.78 4.92 4.62
CA CYS A 153 4.98 4.08 4.68
C CYS A 153 5.02 3.10 3.50
N LEU A 154 3.90 2.51 3.10
CA LEU A 154 3.82 1.64 1.92
C LEU A 154 4.25 2.37 0.64
N LEU A 155 3.97 3.67 0.54
CA LEU A 155 4.36 4.49 -0.62
C LEU A 155 5.86 4.80 -0.65
N TYR A 156 6.44 5.21 0.49
CA TYR A 156 7.80 5.78 0.51
C TYR A 156 8.86 4.86 1.12
N LYS A 157 8.56 4.16 2.23
CA LYS A 157 9.50 3.30 2.98
C LYS A 157 8.77 2.10 3.61
N PRO A 158 8.51 1.03 2.86
CA PRO A 158 7.84 -0.15 3.41
C PRO A 158 8.64 -0.87 4.50
N ASP A 159 9.97 -0.84 4.45
CA ASP A 159 10.81 -1.46 5.48
C ASP A 159 10.65 -0.76 6.84
N LEU A 160 10.43 0.56 6.84
CA LEU A 160 10.12 1.31 8.05
C LEU A 160 8.81 0.83 8.68
N LEU A 161 7.80 0.49 7.86
CA LEU A 161 6.51 0.00 8.35
C LEU A 161 6.67 -1.29 9.14
N VAL A 162 7.47 -2.24 8.64
CA VAL A 162 7.73 -3.51 9.32
C VAL A 162 8.41 -3.27 10.66
N ARG A 163 9.39 -2.36 10.72
CA ARG A 163 10.05 -1.96 11.98
C ARG A 163 9.07 -1.34 12.98
N LEU A 164 8.19 -0.45 12.52
CA LEU A 164 7.18 0.18 13.37
C LEU A 164 6.23 -0.85 14.01
N PHE A 165 5.83 -1.89 13.26
CA PHE A 165 4.96 -2.95 13.79
C PHE A 165 5.70 -4.03 14.58
N ALA A 166 7.01 -4.21 14.34
CA ALA A 166 7.83 -5.12 15.13
C ALA A 166 7.95 -4.65 16.58
N ASP A 167 8.18 -3.35 16.78
CA ASP A 167 8.32 -2.75 18.10
C ASP A 167 7.00 -2.18 18.63
N ARG A 168 5.95 -3.02 18.71
CA ARG A 168 4.60 -2.62 19.17
C ARG A 168 4.62 -1.85 20.50
N ARG A 169 5.45 -2.28 21.45
CA ARG A 169 5.57 -1.63 22.77
C ARG A 169 6.12 -0.20 22.67
N LYS A 170 7.03 0.03 21.72
CA LYS A 170 7.73 1.29 21.51
C LYS A 170 6.87 2.33 20.82
N TYR A 171 6.13 1.93 19.78
CA TYR A 171 5.35 2.85 18.95
C TYR A 171 3.84 2.85 19.25
N GLY A 172 3.34 1.85 19.97
CA GLY A 172 1.91 1.74 20.29
C GLY A 172 1.00 1.47 19.10
N LEU A 173 1.55 1.01 17.97
CA LEU A 173 0.78 0.74 16.75
C LEU A 173 0.28 -0.70 16.73
N THR A 174 -0.98 -0.89 16.32
CA THR A 174 -1.59 -2.22 16.14
C THR A 174 -2.16 -2.32 14.74
N ILE A 175 -2.05 -3.49 14.10
CA ILE A 175 -2.61 -3.70 12.76
C ILE A 175 -4.15 -3.69 12.86
N PRO A 176 -4.87 -2.81 12.13
CA PRO A 176 -6.31 -2.62 12.32
C PRO A 176 -7.18 -3.84 12.03
N SER A 177 -6.85 -4.59 10.98
CA SER A 177 -7.67 -5.71 10.49
C SER A 177 -6.85 -6.72 9.69
N GLN A 178 -7.43 -7.91 9.46
CA GLN A 178 -6.84 -8.94 8.61
C GLN A 178 -6.70 -8.48 7.15
N GLU A 179 -7.65 -7.69 6.65
CA GLU A 179 -7.63 -7.12 5.29
C GLU A 179 -6.45 -6.18 5.09
N GLU A 180 -6.16 -5.33 6.08
CA GLU A 180 -4.99 -4.46 6.08
C GLU A 180 -3.69 -5.28 6.13
N ALA A 181 -3.65 -6.36 6.91
CA ALA A 181 -2.50 -7.27 6.92
C ALA A 181 -2.24 -7.90 5.54
N ARG A 182 -3.30 -8.37 4.85
CA ARG A 182 -3.21 -8.88 3.47
C ARG A 182 -2.71 -7.80 2.51
N ARG A 183 -3.20 -6.56 2.65
CA ARG A 183 -2.77 -5.39 1.85
C ARG A 183 -1.28 -5.12 1.99
N ILE A 184 -0.82 -5.09 3.24
CA ILE A 184 0.58 -4.82 3.59
C ILE A 184 1.46 -5.94 3.03
N LEU A 185 1.13 -7.21 3.31
CA LEU A 185 1.86 -8.36 2.77
C LEU A 185 1.93 -8.33 1.25
N ARG A 186 0.82 -7.99 0.59
CA ARG A 186 0.77 -7.87 -0.86
C ARG A 186 1.75 -6.81 -1.35
N THR A 187 1.70 -5.65 -0.74
CA THR A 187 2.55 -4.52 -1.12
C THR A 187 4.01 -4.85 -0.88
N LEU A 188 4.37 -5.41 0.27
CA LEU A 188 5.73 -5.88 0.56
C LEU A 188 6.23 -6.93 -0.44
N THR A 189 5.34 -7.82 -0.91
CA THR A 189 5.69 -8.88 -1.88
C THR A 189 5.88 -8.34 -3.31
N VAL A 190 5.22 -7.24 -3.66
CA VAL A 190 5.27 -6.63 -5.01
C VAL A 190 6.25 -5.48 -5.09
N TYR A 191 6.43 -4.75 -3.99
CA TYR A 191 7.19 -3.53 -3.92
C TYR A 191 8.60 -3.78 -4.41
N ARG A 192 9.00 -2.97 -5.39
CA ARG A 192 10.37 -2.89 -5.87
C ARG A 192 10.71 -1.42 -6.10
N PRO A 193 11.82 -0.94 -5.53
CA PRO A 193 12.36 0.36 -5.88
C PRO A 193 12.55 0.50 -7.40
N HIS A 194 12.28 1.68 -7.96
CA HIS A 194 12.31 1.90 -9.41
C HIS A 194 13.67 1.55 -10.03
N ASN A 195 14.77 1.88 -9.35
CA ASN A 195 16.13 1.53 -9.75
C ASN A 195 16.34 0.02 -9.88
N VAL A 196 15.67 -0.80 -9.07
CA VAL A 196 15.74 -2.27 -9.17
C VAL A 196 14.94 -2.79 -10.37
N ILE A 197 13.81 -2.15 -10.68
CA ILE A 197 12.95 -2.54 -11.82
C ILE A 197 13.68 -2.27 -13.14
N THR A 198 14.30 -1.10 -13.28
CA THR A 198 15.00 -0.70 -14.51
C THR A 198 16.38 -1.35 -14.66
N SER A 199 17.00 -1.78 -13.56
CA SER A 199 18.29 -2.45 -13.62
C SER A 199 18.23 -3.75 -14.44
N LYS A 200 19.19 -3.95 -15.34
CA LYS A 200 19.40 -5.22 -16.05
C LYS A 200 20.12 -6.25 -15.19
N ASP A 201 20.79 -5.81 -14.12
CA ASP A 201 21.59 -6.68 -13.27
C ASP A 201 20.72 -7.65 -12.45
N ILE A 202 20.96 -8.94 -12.66
CA ILE A 202 20.28 -10.04 -11.97
C ILE A 202 20.65 -10.05 -10.48
N ALA A 203 21.89 -9.68 -10.13
CA ALA A 203 22.34 -9.64 -8.74
C ALA A 203 21.56 -8.60 -7.92
N VAL A 204 21.36 -7.40 -8.48
CA VAL A 204 20.54 -6.33 -7.85
C VAL A 204 19.10 -6.78 -7.65
N LYS A 205 18.48 -7.41 -8.67
CA LYS A 205 17.12 -7.96 -8.55
C LYS A 205 17.02 -9.05 -7.49
N ARG A 206 18.02 -9.92 -7.40
CA ARG A 206 18.08 -10.99 -6.41
C ARG A 206 18.23 -10.43 -5.00
N ALA A 207 19.12 -9.45 -4.79
CA ALA A 207 19.28 -8.77 -3.51
C ALA A 207 17.97 -8.10 -3.06
N ALA A 208 17.27 -7.44 -3.98
CA ALA A 208 15.97 -6.83 -3.69
C ALA A 208 14.89 -7.87 -3.34
N ASN A 209 14.82 -9.00 -4.05
CA ASN A 209 13.89 -10.09 -3.71
C ASN A 209 14.20 -10.69 -2.34
N ALA A 210 15.49 -10.84 -2.00
CA ALA A 210 15.90 -11.34 -0.69
C ALA A 210 15.50 -10.36 0.43
N SER A 211 15.65 -9.05 0.20
CA SER A 211 15.18 -8.02 1.14
C SER A 211 13.66 -8.07 1.30
N ALA A 212 12.92 -8.13 0.20
CA ALA A 212 11.46 -8.23 0.24
C ALA A 212 10.99 -9.49 0.97
N LEU A 213 11.64 -10.64 0.75
CA LEU A 213 11.33 -11.87 1.49
C LEU A 213 11.54 -11.70 3.00
N ARG A 214 12.62 -11.05 3.44
CA ARG A 214 12.83 -10.77 4.87
C ARG A 214 11.73 -9.89 5.44
N SER A 215 11.37 -8.81 4.74
CA SER A 215 10.30 -7.89 5.19
C SER A 215 8.94 -8.60 5.26
N VAL A 216 8.60 -9.42 4.25
CA VAL A 216 7.36 -10.21 4.21
C VAL A 216 7.34 -11.26 5.32
N ALA A 217 8.42 -12.03 5.50
CA ALA A 217 8.49 -13.07 6.53
C ALA A 217 8.44 -12.48 7.94
N THR A 218 9.15 -11.37 8.17
CA THR A 218 9.12 -10.66 9.45
C THR A 218 7.71 -10.14 9.74
N PHE A 219 7.07 -9.48 8.78
CA PHE A 219 5.70 -8.98 8.96
C PHE A 219 4.69 -10.11 9.17
N ALA A 220 4.80 -11.22 8.43
CA ALA A 220 3.96 -12.40 8.60
C ALA A 220 4.07 -13.00 10.01
N ALA A 221 5.27 -13.02 10.59
CA ALA A 221 5.51 -13.50 11.95
C ALA A 221 4.89 -12.57 13.03
N LEU A 222 4.65 -11.30 12.71
CA LEU A 222 4.05 -10.35 13.64
C LEU A 222 2.53 -10.51 13.78
N LEU A 223 1.84 -11.11 12.81
CA LEU A 223 0.36 -11.16 12.79
C LEU A 223 -0.26 -11.69 14.10
N PRO A 224 0.21 -12.81 14.68
CA PRO A 224 -0.35 -13.32 15.93
C PRO A 224 -0.17 -12.35 17.11
N SER A 225 0.97 -11.63 17.17
CA SER A 225 1.24 -10.64 18.23
C SER A 225 0.33 -9.41 18.15
N HIS A 226 -0.30 -9.19 16.99
CA HIS A 226 -1.32 -8.16 16.76
C HIS A 226 -2.75 -8.72 16.91
N GLY A 227 -2.92 -9.97 17.35
CA GLY A 227 -4.23 -10.61 17.52
C GLY A 227 -4.87 -11.04 16.20
N LEU A 228 -4.08 -11.14 15.12
CA LEU A 228 -4.53 -11.56 13.79
C LEU A 228 -4.22 -13.03 13.55
N LYS A 229 -4.91 -13.64 12.58
CA LYS A 229 -4.65 -15.03 12.20
C LYS A 229 -3.20 -15.19 11.73
N PRO A 230 -2.49 -16.26 12.14
CA PRO A 230 -1.19 -16.59 11.58
C PRO A 230 -1.22 -16.60 10.05
N ALA A 231 -0.13 -16.15 9.41
CA ALA A 231 -0.07 -16.08 7.96
C ALA A 231 -0.27 -17.45 7.28
N THR A 232 -0.02 -18.55 7.99
CA THR A 232 -0.23 -19.94 7.52
C THR A 232 -1.68 -20.41 7.55
N GLU A 233 -2.55 -19.75 8.30
CA GLU A 233 -3.99 -20.08 8.43
C GLU A 233 -4.87 -19.23 7.50
N ASP A 234 -4.33 -18.13 6.97
CA ASP A 234 -5.00 -17.28 6.00
C ASP A 234 -4.48 -17.56 4.60
N LEU A 235 -5.35 -18.03 3.71
CA LEU A 235 -4.97 -18.45 2.36
C LEU A 235 -4.26 -17.34 1.58
N THR A 236 -4.74 -16.10 1.68
CA THR A 236 -4.16 -14.96 0.96
C THR A 236 -2.78 -14.61 1.52
N CYS A 237 -2.63 -14.55 2.84
CA CYS A 237 -1.33 -14.34 3.49
C CYS A 237 -0.32 -15.45 3.16
N ALA A 238 -0.73 -16.71 3.25
CA ALA A 238 0.12 -17.87 2.96
C ALA A 238 0.57 -17.88 1.50
N ALA A 239 -0.34 -17.58 0.57
CA ALA A 239 -0.02 -17.52 -0.85
C ALA A 239 0.98 -16.38 -1.14
N LEU A 240 0.79 -15.20 -0.55
CA LEU A 240 1.71 -14.07 -0.70
C LEU A 240 3.09 -14.36 -0.11
N LEU A 241 3.15 -15.01 1.06
CA LEU A 241 4.40 -15.47 1.65
C LEU A 241 5.09 -16.51 0.75
N GLY A 242 4.34 -17.47 0.23
CA GLY A 242 4.84 -18.45 -0.75
C GLY A 242 5.35 -17.80 -2.03
N GLN A 243 4.66 -16.76 -2.54
CA GLN A 243 5.10 -15.98 -3.69
C GLN A 243 6.44 -15.26 -3.41
N ALA A 244 6.62 -14.69 -2.22
CA ALA A 244 7.88 -14.08 -1.83
C ALA A 244 9.02 -15.11 -1.78
N CYS A 245 8.75 -16.31 -1.22
CA CYS A 245 9.70 -17.42 -1.25
C CYS A 245 10.06 -17.85 -2.68
N ALA A 246 9.05 -18.04 -3.54
CA ALA A 246 9.23 -18.44 -4.94
C ALA A 246 10.09 -17.43 -5.72
N LYS A 247 9.85 -16.12 -5.56
CA LYS A 247 10.65 -15.06 -6.22
C LYS A 247 12.11 -15.01 -5.78
N ASN A 248 12.43 -15.50 -4.59
CA ASN A 248 13.80 -15.53 -4.09
C ASN A 248 14.58 -16.76 -4.56
N ILE A 249 13.90 -17.78 -5.06
CA ILE A 249 14.52 -18.99 -5.59
C ILE A 249 14.98 -18.72 -7.03
N PRO A 250 16.27 -18.95 -7.36
CA PRO A 250 16.71 -18.86 -8.75
C PRO A 250 16.01 -19.93 -9.58
N LEU A 251 15.39 -19.51 -10.69
CA LEU A 251 14.96 -20.43 -11.73
C LEU A 251 16.23 -20.93 -12.43
N GLU A 252 16.65 -22.15 -12.12
CA GLU A 252 17.82 -22.82 -12.73
C GLU A 252 17.55 -23.22 -14.20
N ASN A 253 16.74 -22.45 -14.93
CA ASN A 253 16.31 -22.80 -16.26
C ASN A 253 17.49 -22.89 -17.24
N ALA A 254 17.89 -24.12 -17.53
CA ALA A 254 18.14 -24.68 -18.85
C ALA A 254 19.32 -24.16 -19.69
N THR A 255 20.29 -23.43 -19.12
CA THR A 255 21.60 -23.24 -19.78
C THR A 255 22.65 -24.18 -19.19
N ALA A 256 22.31 -25.47 -19.12
CA ALA A 256 23.21 -26.54 -18.66
C ALA A 256 24.24 -26.93 -19.74
N SER A 257 24.82 -25.96 -20.44
CA SER A 257 25.90 -26.18 -21.40
C SER A 257 26.95 -25.08 -21.21
N SER A 258 28.15 -25.48 -20.74
CA SER A 258 29.28 -24.62 -20.33
C SER A 258 28.99 -23.79 -19.06
N GLU A 259 29.75 -23.82 -17.99
CA GLU A 259 31.20 -24.04 -17.88
C GLU A 259 31.56 -24.24 -16.40
N LYS A 260 32.59 -25.05 -16.15
CA LYS A 260 33.20 -25.30 -14.84
C LYS A 260 33.71 -24.00 -14.22
N SER A 261 32.94 -23.33 -13.35
CA SER A 261 33.50 -22.23 -12.55
C SER A 261 32.90 -22.10 -11.14
N ALA A 262 33.75 -22.48 -10.18
CA ALA A 262 33.87 -22.02 -8.80
C ALA A 262 32.61 -21.79 -7.92
N ARG A 263 32.25 -22.88 -7.21
CA ARG A 263 31.84 -22.99 -5.79
C ARG A 263 31.62 -21.68 -4.98
N ARG A 264 30.34 -21.28 -4.81
CA ARG A 264 29.62 -21.01 -3.51
C ARG A 264 28.38 -20.09 -3.68
N PRO A 265 27.26 -20.59 -4.24
CA PRO A 265 25.94 -19.99 -3.97
C PRO A 265 24.86 -20.93 -3.39
N VAL A 266 25.19 -22.16 -2.95
CA VAL A 266 24.19 -23.23 -2.71
C VAL A 266 23.28 -23.02 -1.48
N GLN A 267 23.74 -22.34 -0.41
CA GLN A 267 23.01 -22.39 0.87
C GLN A 267 21.70 -21.57 0.91
N LEU A 268 21.65 -20.36 0.34
CA LEU A 268 20.44 -19.52 0.39
C LEU A 268 19.27 -20.06 -0.43
N SER A 269 19.55 -20.75 -1.55
CA SER A 269 18.52 -21.39 -2.38
C SER A 269 17.77 -22.49 -1.62
N SER A 270 18.49 -23.26 -0.80
CA SER A 270 17.93 -24.39 -0.05
C SER A 270 16.93 -23.97 1.04
N ALA A 271 17.14 -22.82 1.69
CA ALA A 271 16.24 -22.33 2.74
C ALA A 271 14.90 -21.87 2.16
N GLY A 272 14.92 -21.14 1.04
CA GLY A 272 13.72 -20.71 0.33
C GLY A 272 12.88 -21.89 -0.15
N LEU A 273 13.53 -22.93 -0.72
CA LEU A 273 12.85 -24.15 -1.14
C LEU A 273 12.19 -24.88 0.03
N ARG A 274 12.90 -25.05 1.16
CA ARG A 274 12.36 -25.72 2.35
C ARG A 274 11.16 -24.98 2.92
N ALA A 275 11.26 -23.64 3.03
CA ALA A 275 10.14 -22.80 3.46
C ALA A 275 8.94 -22.94 2.51
N LEU A 276 9.19 -22.90 1.20
CA LEU A 276 8.13 -23.07 0.20
C LEU A 276 7.47 -24.45 0.27
N SER A 277 8.27 -25.51 0.49
CA SER A 277 7.76 -26.87 0.62
C SER A 277 6.91 -27.04 1.88
N SER A 278 7.33 -26.46 3.01
CA SER A 278 6.51 -26.43 4.23
C SER A 278 5.19 -25.67 4.03
N LEU A 279 5.22 -24.51 3.34
CA LEU A 279 4.02 -23.73 3.03
C LEU A 279 3.08 -24.45 2.04
N SER A 280 3.61 -25.26 1.14
CA SER A 280 2.81 -25.93 0.10
C SER A 280 1.77 -26.90 0.68
N GLY A 281 2.09 -27.61 1.76
CA GLY A 281 1.12 -28.47 2.45
C GLY A 281 -0.06 -27.67 3.03
N ASN A 282 0.23 -26.56 3.71
CA ASN A 282 -0.80 -25.67 4.27
C ASN A 282 -1.67 -25.05 3.16
N LEU A 283 -1.04 -24.62 2.05
CA LEU A 283 -1.76 -24.08 0.90
C LEU A 283 -2.70 -25.11 0.28
N VAL A 284 -2.25 -26.35 0.09
CA VAL A 284 -3.10 -27.44 -0.40
C VAL A 284 -4.29 -27.65 0.53
N HIS A 285 -4.05 -27.77 1.84
CA HIS A 285 -5.11 -27.95 2.81
C HIS A 285 -6.16 -26.82 2.73
N MET A 286 -5.71 -25.56 2.72
CA MET A 286 -6.60 -24.40 2.62
C MET A 286 -7.35 -24.31 1.29
N LEU A 287 -6.71 -24.68 0.18
CA LEU A 287 -7.36 -24.69 -1.13
C LEU A 287 -8.42 -25.79 -1.24
N SER A 288 -8.18 -26.95 -0.60
CA SER A 288 -9.13 -28.06 -0.56
C SER A 288 -10.32 -27.79 0.36
N SER A 289 -10.12 -27.09 1.48
CA SER A 289 -11.17 -26.85 2.49
C SER A 289 -12.11 -25.69 2.16
N ASN A 290 -11.75 -24.82 1.20
CA ASN A 290 -12.41 -23.53 1.05
C ASN A 290 -13.59 -23.60 0.08
N GLU A 291 -14.71 -24.20 0.53
CA GLU A 291 -16.00 -24.14 -0.18
C GLU A 291 -16.42 -22.69 -0.52
N ALA A 292 -15.96 -21.71 0.27
CA ALA A 292 -16.24 -20.31 0.02
C ALA A 292 -15.63 -19.79 -1.30
N GLU A 293 -14.59 -20.44 -1.86
CA GLU A 293 -14.05 -20.10 -3.19
C GLU A 293 -15.06 -20.37 -4.30
N GLN A 294 -15.80 -21.48 -4.20
CA GLN A 294 -16.86 -21.81 -5.16
C GLN A 294 -18.00 -20.78 -5.11
N ASN A 295 -18.31 -20.27 -3.92
CA ASN A 295 -19.31 -19.22 -3.73
C ASN A 295 -18.88 -17.84 -4.22
N VAL A 296 -17.57 -17.53 -4.26
CA VAL A 296 -17.08 -16.26 -4.84
C VAL A 296 -17.32 -16.25 -6.35
N VAL A 297 -17.03 -17.35 -7.02
CA VAL A 297 -17.26 -17.50 -8.47
C VAL A 297 -18.74 -17.26 -8.80
N ALA A 298 -19.65 -17.91 -8.07
CA ALA A 298 -21.10 -17.75 -8.28
C ALA A 298 -21.62 -16.31 -8.07
N ASN A 299 -20.92 -15.51 -7.25
CA ASN A 299 -21.33 -14.15 -6.95
C ASN A 299 -20.67 -13.08 -7.85
N ILE A 300 -19.50 -13.34 -8.43
CA ILE A 300 -18.88 -12.42 -9.41
C ILE A 300 -19.85 -12.23 -10.59
N ASP A 301 -20.45 -13.31 -11.09
CA ASP A 301 -21.46 -13.26 -12.17
C ASP A 301 -22.74 -12.50 -11.79
N ARG A 302 -23.04 -12.35 -10.49
CA ARG A 302 -24.19 -11.58 -10.00
C ARG A 302 -23.88 -10.09 -9.87
N ILE A 303 -22.65 -9.73 -9.48
CA ILE A 303 -22.23 -8.33 -9.31
C ILE A 303 -22.27 -7.59 -10.65
N ASP A 304 -21.87 -8.23 -11.75
CA ASP A 304 -21.92 -7.63 -13.09
C ASP A 304 -23.37 -7.47 -13.61
N ARG A 305 -24.32 -8.29 -13.14
CA ARG A 305 -25.73 -8.19 -13.54
C ARG A 305 -26.49 -7.06 -12.84
N LEU A 306 -25.99 -6.56 -11.71
CA LEU A 306 -26.63 -5.46 -10.97
C LEU A 306 -26.24 -4.06 -11.48
N GLY A 307 -25.32 -3.98 -12.45
CA GLY A 307 -24.87 -2.72 -13.07
C GLY A 307 -25.91 -1.96 -13.91
N LYS A 308 -27.16 -2.44 -14.00
CA LYS A 308 -28.22 -1.80 -14.81
C LYS A 308 -29.26 -1.00 -14.02
N VAL A 309 -29.20 -0.94 -12.68
CA VAL A 309 -30.21 -0.21 -11.90
C VAL A 309 -29.57 0.77 -10.92
N ASN A 310 -29.25 1.97 -11.42
CA ASN A 310 -29.19 3.29 -10.76
C ASN A 310 -28.49 3.52 -9.41
N HIS A 311 -27.87 2.53 -8.75
CA HIS A 311 -27.07 2.78 -7.55
C HIS A 311 -25.58 2.83 -7.90
N LYS A 312 -25.07 4.05 -8.06
CA LYS A 312 -23.64 4.34 -7.91
C LYS A 312 -23.39 4.66 -6.42
N PRO A 313 -23.02 3.70 -5.56
CA PRO A 313 -22.46 4.06 -4.27
C PRO A 313 -21.23 4.93 -4.53
N SER A 314 -21.10 6.01 -3.76
CA SER A 314 -20.03 6.97 -3.96
C SER A 314 -18.68 6.26 -3.87
N VAL A 315 -17.69 6.67 -4.66
CA VAL A 315 -16.32 6.12 -4.60
C VAL A 315 -15.75 6.22 -3.17
N LEU A 316 -16.23 7.19 -2.39
CA LEU A 316 -15.90 7.38 -0.98
C LEU A 316 -16.50 6.29 -0.09
N GLU A 317 -17.77 5.89 -0.29
CA GLU A 317 -18.37 4.73 0.39
C GLU A 317 -17.68 3.44 0.02
N LYS A 318 -17.40 3.20 -1.27
CA LYS A 318 -16.65 2.01 -1.69
C LYS A 318 -15.26 1.93 -1.04
N ARG A 319 -14.60 3.08 -0.78
CA ARG A 319 -13.34 3.10 -0.03
C ARG A 319 -13.54 2.91 1.48
N ASN A 320 -14.54 3.57 2.07
CA ASN A 320 -14.81 3.51 3.50
C ASN A 320 -15.36 2.16 3.96
N TYR A 321 -15.99 1.38 3.08
CA TYR A 321 -16.42 -0.01 3.33
C TYR A 321 -15.35 -1.06 2.98
N GLY A 322 -14.10 -0.68 2.72
CA GLY A 322 -13.03 -1.63 2.40
C GLY A 322 -13.15 -2.30 1.01
N PHE A 323 -14.07 -1.85 0.16
CA PHE A 323 -14.38 -2.41 -1.17
C PHE A 323 -13.25 -2.30 -2.21
N THR A 324 -12.04 -1.85 -1.81
CA THR A 324 -10.83 -1.91 -2.64
C THR A 324 -10.09 -3.26 -2.54
N GLN A 325 -10.47 -4.13 -1.58
CA GLN A 325 -10.16 -5.55 -1.59
C GLN A 325 -11.43 -6.35 -1.84
N SER A 326 -11.94 -6.31 -3.07
CA SER A 326 -12.97 -7.28 -3.45
C SER A 326 -12.36 -8.68 -3.32
N LYS A 327 -13.17 -9.68 -2.95
CA LYS A 327 -12.75 -11.09 -2.96
C LYS A 327 -12.18 -11.51 -4.33
N ALA A 328 -12.62 -10.85 -5.41
CA ALA A 328 -12.06 -11.01 -6.75
C ALA A 328 -10.60 -10.53 -6.88
N LEU A 329 -10.25 -9.43 -6.21
CA LEU A 329 -8.89 -8.92 -6.19
C LEU A 329 -7.95 -9.81 -5.36
N GLU A 330 -8.43 -10.33 -4.21
CA GLU A 330 -7.72 -11.35 -3.45
C GLU A 330 -7.54 -12.64 -4.27
N TRP A 331 -8.58 -13.07 -5.01
CA TRP A 331 -8.50 -14.20 -5.94
C TRP A 331 -7.38 -14.02 -6.96
N LEU A 332 -7.28 -12.84 -7.57
CA LEU A 332 -6.21 -12.51 -8.52
C LEU A 332 -4.83 -12.57 -7.86
N TRP A 333 -4.71 -12.11 -6.61
CA TRP A 333 -3.46 -12.18 -5.87
C TRP A 333 -3.03 -13.61 -5.60
N VAL A 334 -3.94 -14.44 -5.09
CA VAL A 334 -3.68 -15.86 -4.80
C VAL A 334 -3.36 -16.61 -6.10
N THR A 335 -4.12 -16.38 -7.17
CA THR A 335 -3.87 -17.02 -8.47
C THR A 335 -2.48 -16.66 -9.02
N LYS A 336 -2.09 -15.39 -8.92
CA LYS A 336 -0.74 -14.95 -9.34
C LYS A 336 0.35 -15.57 -8.45
N ALA A 337 0.12 -15.64 -7.14
CA ALA A 337 1.05 -16.27 -6.21
C ALA A 337 1.23 -17.76 -6.52
N LEU A 338 0.12 -18.51 -6.70
CA LEU A 338 0.15 -19.92 -7.07
C LEU A 338 0.89 -20.16 -8.38
N LYS A 339 0.72 -19.29 -9.38
CA LYS A 339 1.48 -19.36 -10.63
C LYS A 339 2.99 -19.29 -10.39
N ASP A 340 3.44 -18.34 -9.58
CA ASP A 340 4.86 -18.18 -9.25
C ASP A 340 5.39 -19.41 -8.48
N ILE A 341 4.61 -19.93 -7.52
CA ILE A 341 4.94 -21.11 -6.72
C ILE A 341 5.05 -22.36 -7.60
N VAL A 342 4.02 -22.65 -8.40
CA VAL A 342 3.98 -23.81 -9.31
C VAL A 342 5.13 -23.76 -10.31
N ASN A 343 5.45 -22.59 -10.86
CA ASN A 343 6.58 -22.46 -11.80
C ASN A 343 7.92 -22.82 -11.17
N VAL A 344 8.11 -22.55 -9.88
CA VAL A 344 9.34 -22.90 -9.16
C VAL A 344 9.35 -24.37 -8.74
N LEU A 345 8.20 -24.97 -8.48
CA LEU A 345 8.07 -26.39 -8.11
C LEU A 345 8.07 -27.33 -9.33
N LYS A 346 7.76 -26.84 -10.53
CA LYS A 346 7.84 -27.61 -11.78
C LYS A 346 9.24 -28.20 -11.96
N GLY A 347 9.31 -29.53 -12.11
CA GLY A 347 10.57 -30.27 -12.27
C GLY A 347 11.31 -30.54 -10.97
N ARG A 348 10.68 -30.30 -9.80
CA ARG A 348 11.22 -30.66 -8.48
C ARG A 348 10.35 -31.75 -7.86
N ASP A 349 10.98 -32.64 -7.10
CA ASP A 349 10.30 -33.67 -6.33
C ASP A 349 9.56 -33.05 -5.12
N ASN A 350 8.42 -32.40 -5.40
CA ASN A 350 7.52 -31.90 -4.37
C ASN A 350 6.15 -32.61 -4.52
N PRO A 351 5.67 -33.31 -3.47
CA PRO A 351 4.45 -34.13 -3.55
C PRO A 351 3.18 -33.31 -3.80
N TYR A 352 3.22 -31.99 -3.54
CA TYR A 352 2.08 -31.08 -3.69
C TYR A 352 2.03 -30.37 -5.04
N SER A 353 3.03 -30.55 -5.91
CA SER A 353 3.14 -29.81 -7.17
C SER A 353 1.96 -30.05 -8.12
N SER A 354 1.49 -31.30 -8.23
CA SER A 354 0.33 -31.66 -9.07
C SER A 354 -0.97 -31.04 -8.55
N ILE A 355 -1.20 -31.09 -7.23
CA ILE A 355 -2.40 -30.55 -6.60
C ILE A 355 -2.46 -29.02 -6.75
N LEU A 356 -1.34 -28.34 -6.50
CA LEU A 356 -1.26 -26.88 -6.68
C LEU A 356 -1.44 -26.48 -8.15
N SER A 357 -0.98 -27.29 -9.10
CA SER A 357 -1.20 -27.07 -10.53
C SER A 357 -2.67 -27.19 -10.90
N ASN A 358 -3.36 -28.22 -10.41
CA ASN A 358 -4.80 -28.39 -10.62
C ASN A 358 -5.61 -27.23 -10.01
N ALA A 359 -5.26 -26.80 -8.79
CA ALA A 359 -5.90 -25.66 -8.15
C ALA A 359 -5.67 -24.35 -8.94
N LEU A 360 -4.46 -24.14 -9.47
CA LEU A 360 -4.16 -23.00 -10.34
C LEU A 360 -5.01 -23.02 -11.62
N GLU A 361 -5.13 -24.18 -12.26
CA GLU A 361 -5.96 -24.33 -13.47
C GLU A 361 -7.43 -24.04 -13.18
N GLN A 362 -7.98 -24.59 -12.09
CA GLN A 362 -9.35 -24.31 -11.66
C GLN A 362 -9.56 -22.80 -11.47
N ARG A 363 -8.65 -22.12 -10.75
CA ARG A 363 -8.76 -20.67 -10.54
C ARG A 363 -8.65 -19.85 -11.83
N GLN A 364 -7.84 -20.30 -12.78
CA GLN A 364 -7.68 -19.63 -14.08
C GLN A 364 -8.93 -19.75 -14.96
N ARG A 365 -9.69 -20.85 -14.87
CA ARG A 365 -10.95 -21.02 -15.60
C ARG A 365 -12.01 -19.98 -15.20
N TYR A 366 -11.95 -19.50 -13.96
CA TYR A 366 -12.89 -18.51 -13.41
C TYR A 366 -12.34 -17.08 -13.41
N LEU A 367 -11.19 -16.83 -14.03
CA LEU A 367 -10.73 -15.46 -14.21
C LEU A 367 -11.65 -14.76 -15.21
N PRO A 368 -12.21 -13.58 -14.87
CA PRO A 368 -13.00 -12.81 -15.81
C PRO A 368 -12.16 -12.57 -17.06
N THR A 369 -12.79 -12.74 -18.22
CA THR A 369 -12.16 -12.56 -19.52
C THR A 369 -11.51 -11.17 -19.61
N ARG A 370 -10.44 -11.06 -20.40
CA ARG A 370 -9.60 -9.85 -20.46
C ARG A 370 -10.38 -8.59 -20.89
N SER A 371 -11.53 -8.76 -21.54
CA SER A 371 -12.50 -7.69 -21.84
C SER A 371 -13.01 -6.98 -20.60
N ASP A 372 -13.21 -7.74 -19.51
CA ASP A 372 -13.89 -7.27 -18.30
C ASP A 372 -12.86 -6.68 -17.32
N GLN A 373 -11.63 -7.18 -17.36
CA GLN A 373 -10.51 -6.69 -16.54
C GLN A 373 -10.12 -5.24 -16.86
N ALA A 374 -10.30 -4.79 -18.11
CA ALA A 374 -9.99 -3.42 -18.50
C ALA A 374 -10.95 -2.37 -17.90
N GLN A 375 -12.11 -2.80 -17.35
CA GLN A 375 -13.07 -1.91 -16.71
C GLN A 375 -12.88 -1.81 -15.18
N VAL A 376 -12.11 -2.74 -14.59
CA VAL A 376 -11.95 -2.87 -13.12
C VAL A 376 -10.61 -2.30 -12.63
N ALA A 377 -9.59 -2.25 -13.48
CA ALA A 377 -8.29 -1.62 -13.20
C ALA A 377 -8.32 -0.13 -13.57
#